data_AF-A0A661Q9K8-F1
#
_entry.id   AF-A0A661Q9K8-F1
#
_cell.length_a   1.000
_cell.length_b   1.000
_cell.length_c   1.000
_cell.angle_alpha   90.00
_cell.angle_beta   90.00
_cell.angle_gamma   90.00
#
_symmetry.space_group_name_H-M   'P 1'
#
loop_
_entity.id
_entity.type
_entity.pdbx_description
1 polymer ?
#
loop_
_entity_poly.entity_id
_entity_poly.type
_entity_poly.pdbx_seq_one_letter_code
_entity_poly.pdbx_strand_id
1 'polypeptide(L)' 'MTAQHTNDPLHGITLETILNRLVDYYDWDELGQLININCFNDNPSVKSSLKFLRRTP' A
#
# COMPACT_ATOMS: atom_id res chain seq x y z
N MET A 1 22.52 15.97 -23.64
CA MET A 1 22.65 15.62 -22.21
C MET A 1 21.34 16.04 -21.55
N THR A 2 20.40 15.12 -21.38
CA THR A 2 19.06 15.43 -20.85
C THR A 2 19.12 15.50 -19.33
N ALA A 3 18.86 16.68 -18.76
CA ALA A 3 18.79 16.88 -17.32
C ALA A 3 17.63 16.04 -16.76
N GLN A 4 17.96 14.94 -16.10
CA GLN A 4 17.02 14.20 -15.26
C GLN A 4 16.72 15.06 -14.03
N HIS A 5 15.52 15.61 -13.96
CA HIS A 5 14.98 16.16 -12.73
C HIS A 5 14.74 15.01 -11.74
N THR A 6 15.76 14.60 -11.00
CA THR A 6 15.68 13.55 -9.95
C THR A 6 15.22 14.16 -8.62
N ASN A 7 14.13 14.94 -8.65
CA ASN A 7 13.55 15.56 -7.45
C ASN A 7 12.05 15.28 -7.34
N ASP A 8 11.59 14.12 -7.80
CA ASP A 8 10.26 13.66 -7.42
C ASP A 8 10.32 13.16 -5.98
N PRO A 9 9.65 13.82 -5.01
CA PRO A 9 9.66 13.40 -3.60
C PRO A 9 9.00 12.04 -3.38
N LEU A 10 8.38 11.50 -4.43
CA LEU A 10 7.71 10.19 -4.46
C LEU A 10 8.55 9.12 -5.18
N HIS A 11 9.74 9.45 -5.67
CA HIS A 11 10.61 8.49 -6.33
C HIS A 11 11.11 7.42 -5.34
N GLY A 12 10.79 6.16 -5.60
CA GLY A 12 11.19 5.03 -4.75
C GLY A 12 10.24 4.69 -3.61
N ILE A 13 9.05 5.30 -3.55
CA ILE A 13 8.03 4.86 -2.57
C ILE A 13 7.57 3.45 -2.92
N THR A 14 7.74 2.54 -1.96
CA THR A 14 7.32 1.14 -2.11
C THR A 14 5.83 1.00 -1.82
N LEU A 15 5.22 -0.04 -2.41
CA LEU A 15 3.84 -0.42 -2.07
C LEU A 15 3.66 -0.67 -0.56
N GLU A 16 4.72 -1.14 0.11
CA GLU A 16 4.75 -1.28 1.57
C GLU A 16 4.63 0.07 2.28
N THR A 17 5.35 1.09 1.82
CA THR A 17 5.28 2.43 2.40
C THR A 17 3.88 3.03 2.24
N ILE A 18 3.29 2.85 1.06
CA ILE A 18 1.92 3.33 0.78
C ILE A 18 0.92 2.60 1.68
N LEU A 19 1.00 1.28 1.76
CA LEU A 19 0.09 0.49 2.58
C LEU A 19 0.20 0.87 4.06
N ASN A 20 1.42 1.04 4.60
CA ASN A 20 1.58 1.47 5.99
C ASN A 20 0.97 2.85 6.24
N ARG A 21 1.12 3.81 5.32
CA ARG A 21 0.48 5.13 5.44
C ARG A 21 -1.03 5.06 5.38
N LEU A 22 -1.58 4.19 4.53
CA LEU A 22 -3.02 4.00 4.44
C LEU A 22 -3.59 3.38 5.71
N VAL A 23 -2.90 2.38 6.27
CA VAL A 23 -3.29 1.74 7.54
C VAL A 23 -3.15 2.70 8.71
N ASP A 24 -2.11 3.52 8.74
CA ASP A 24 -1.91 4.54 9.78
C ASP A 24 -3.00 5.63 9.75
N TYR A 25 -3.50 5.96 8.56
CA TYR A 25 -4.52 7.00 8.40
C TYR A 25 -5.96 6.50 8.57
N TYR A 26 -6.27 5.29 8.08
CA TYR A 26 -7.64 4.75 8.01
C TYR A 26 -7.89 3.56 8.95
N ASP A 27 -6.86 2.97 9.55
CA ASP A 27 -6.95 1.66 10.20
C ASP A 27 -7.43 0.55 9.25
N TRP A 28 -7.31 -0.70 9.69
CA TRP A 28 -7.69 -1.86 8.88
C TRP A 28 -9.19 -1.98 8.65
N ASP A 29 -10.00 -1.55 9.62
CA ASP A 29 -11.45 -1.67 9.55
C ASP A 29 -12.02 -0.79 8.43
N GLU A 30 -11.64 0.50 8.38
CA GLU A 30 -12.11 1.36 7.27
C GLU A 30 -11.53 0.92 5.93
N LEU A 31 -10.27 0.47 5.88
CA LEU A 31 -9.70 -0.07 4.63
C LEU A 31 -10.46 -1.30 4.13
N GLY A 32 -10.93 -2.17 5.04
CA GLY A 32 -11.76 -3.32 4.72
C GLY A 32 -13.18 -2.94 4.23
N GLN A 33 -13.72 -1.82 4.68
CA GLN A 33 -14.98 -1.26 4.21
C GLN A 33 -14.84 -0.56 2.85
N LEU A 34 -13.77 0.23 2.67
CA LEU A 34 -13.49 0.98 1.44
C LEU A 34 -13.05 0.06 0.30
N ILE A 35 -12.25 -0.96 0.63
CA ILE A 35 -11.70 -1.91 -0.31
C ILE A 35 -12.09 -3.30 0.17
N ASN A 36 -13.02 -3.93 -0.55
CA ASN A 36 -13.54 -5.26 -0.24
C ASN A 36 -12.50 -6.37 -0.52
N ILE A 37 -11.39 -6.34 0.20
CA ILE A 37 -10.31 -7.32 0.20
C ILE A 37 -10.43 -8.10 1.51
N ASN A 38 -10.65 -9.41 1.39
CA ASN A 38 -10.80 -10.29 2.53
C ASN A 38 -9.58 -10.26 3.48
N CYS A 39 -8.39 -9.98 2.94
CA CYS A 39 -7.15 -9.87 3.72
C CYS A 39 -7.19 -8.70 4.73
N PHE A 40 -7.94 -7.62 4.48
CA PHE A 40 -8.04 -6.50 5.41
C PHE A 40 -9.02 -6.77 6.56
N ASN A 41 -10.00 -7.66 6.34
CA ASN A 41 -11.03 -7.99 7.32
C ASN A 41 -10.72 -9.23 8.19
N ASP A 42 -10.11 -10.28 7.61
CA ASP A 42 -9.95 -11.59 8.27
C ASP A 42 -8.56 -11.79 8.93
N ASN A 43 -7.50 -11.21 8.35
CA ASN A 43 -6.15 -11.27 8.91
C ASN A 43 -5.34 -10.01 8.53
N PRO A 44 -5.72 -8.85 9.09
CA PRO A 44 -5.09 -7.58 8.76
C PRO A 44 -3.61 -7.59 9.14
N SER A 45 -2.75 -7.72 8.12
CA SER A 45 -1.31 -7.63 8.31
C SER A 45 -0.63 -7.13 7.04
N VAL A 46 0.33 -6.23 7.22
CA VAL A 46 1.10 -5.62 6.12
C VAL A 46 1.70 -6.68 5.19
N LYS A 47 2.25 -7.76 5.75
CA LYS A 47 2.86 -8.85 4.94
C LYS A 47 1.85 -9.62 4.10
N SER A 48 0.69 -9.99 4.67
CA SER A 48 -0.35 -10.74 3.95
C SER A 48 -0.97 -9.87 2.85
N SER A 49 -1.27 -8.61 3.19
CA SER A 49 -1.77 -7.61 2.26
C SER A 49 -0.81 -7.35 1.11
N LEU A 50 0.49 -7.15 1.36
CA LEU A 50 1.47 -6.97 0.29
C LEU A 50 1.63 -8.21 -0.56
N LYS A 51 1.58 -9.41 0.02
CA LYS A 51 1.62 -10.66 -0.74
C LYS A 51 0.41 -10.78 -1.67
N PHE A 52 -0.77 -10.37 -1.21
CA PHE A 52 -1.97 -10.30 -2.04
C PHE A 52 -1.81 -9.25 -3.16
N LEU A 53 -1.53 -8.00 -2.79
CA LEU A 53 -1.41 -6.87 -3.72
C LEU A 53 -0.31 -7.06 -4.77
N ARG A 54 0.79 -7.77 -4.45
CA ARG A 54 1.86 -8.10 -5.40
C ARG A 54 1.56 -9.30 -6.31
N ARG A 55 0.57 -10.13 -5.96
CA ARG A 55 0.21 -11.34 -6.72
C ARG A 55 -0.97 -11.13 -7.67
N THR A 56 -1.73 -10.06 -7.50
CA THR A 56 -2.80 -9.68 -8.44
C THR A 56 -2.15 -9.09 -9.71
N PRO A 57 -2.22 -9.77 -10.87
CA PRO A 57 -1.70 -9.26 -12.13
C PRO A 57 -2.55 -8.12 -12.71
#